data_AF-A0AAU0NPR8-F1
#
_entry.id   AF-A0AAU0NPR8-F1
#
_cell.length_a   1.000
_cell.length_b   1.000
_cell.length_c   1.000
_cell.angle_alpha   90.00
_cell.angle_beta   90.00
_cell.angle_gamma   90.00
#
_symmetry.space_group_name_H-M   'P 1'
#
loop_
_entity.id
_entity.type
_entity.pdbx_description
1 polymer ?
#
loop_
_entity_poly.entity_id
_entity_poly.type
_entity_poly.pdbx_seq_one_letter_code
_entity_poly.pdbx_strand_id
1 'polypeptide(L)'
;MNDNQNGQHVPITNPLSESSVEEDFNKESEEENIQSEDSTDKYLDKIQDTLKDINSIKDELCKLPLNPCESQYITNSINPLLNILYLLSQTSSGLSTSVNTLTTSSIVHPKNSDIKDTIHLIYKINDECADIYDVLKKRLEILLDNC
;
A
#
# COMPACT_ATOMS: atom_id res chain seq x y z
N MET A 1 31.78 14.88 50.15
CA MET A 1 31.45 13.69 50.94
C MET A 1 29.96 13.42 50.76
N ASN A 2 29.68 12.21 50.31
CA ASN A 2 28.41 11.48 50.24
C ASN A 2 27.43 11.78 49.09
N ASP A 3 27.59 10.90 48.10
CA ASP A 3 26.61 10.25 47.23
C ASP A 3 25.19 10.12 47.80
N ASN A 4 24.18 10.26 46.93
CA ASN A 4 23.20 9.17 46.76
C ASN A 4 22.47 9.28 45.40
N GLN A 5 22.55 8.21 44.62
CA GLN A 5 21.82 7.99 43.37
C GLN A 5 20.47 7.35 43.66
N ASN A 6 19.37 7.80 43.05
CA ASN A 6 18.28 6.90 42.65
C ASN A 6 17.30 7.57 41.68
N GLY A 7 17.07 6.95 40.52
CA GLY A 7 16.16 7.46 39.49
C GLY A 7 16.14 6.53 38.27
N GLN A 8 15.50 5.37 38.44
CA GLN A 8 15.32 4.31 37.45
C GLN A 8 14.73 4.82 36.12
N HIS A 9 15.48 4.61 35.04
CA HIS A 9 14.97 4.58 33.67
C HIS A 9 14.72 3.12 33.30
N VAL A 10 13.48 2.79 32.92
CA VAL A 10 13.08 1.46 32.44
C VAL A 10 13.61 1.28 31.01
N PRO A 11 14.15 0.11 30.67
CA PRO A 11 13.75 -0.49 29.40
C PRO A 11 13.45 -2.00 29.49
N ILE A 12 12.26 -2.33 28.99
CA ILE A 12 11.87 -3.47 28.13
C ILE A 12 12.61 -4.80 28.36
N THR A 13 11.93 -5.72 29.04
CA THR A 13 12.27 -7.14 29.14
C THR A 13 11.84 -7.90 27.89
N ASN A 14 12.78 -8.64 27.28
CA ASN A 14 12.49 -9.87 26.53
C ASN A 14 13.60 -10.87 26.87
N PRO A 15 13.34 -11.98 27.59
CA PRO A 15 14.33 -13.03 27.74
C PRO A 15 14.18 -14.07 26.62
N LEU A 16 15.21 -14.17 25.77
CA LEU A 16 15.56 -15.44 25.16
C LEU A 16 16.15 -16.31 26.27
N SER A 17 15.52 -17.44 26.57
CA SER A 17 16.09 -18.47 27.44
C SER A 17 16.56 -19.64 26.57
N GLU A 18 17.87 -19.73 26.37
CA GLU A 18 18.58 -20.95 26.00
C GLU A 18 18.50 -21.93 27.18
N SER A 19 18.14 -23.19 26.92
CA SER A 19 18.31 -24.27 27.88
C SER A 19 19.34 -25.26 27.36
N SER A 20 20.42 -25.35 28.13
CA SER A 20 21.59 -26.21 28.02
C SER A 20 21.22 -27.69 27.86
N VAL A 21 21.87 -28.37 26.92
CA VAL A 21 21.82 -29.83 26.79
C VAL A 21 23.05 -30.38 27.54
N GLU A 22 22.81 -31.17 28.58
CA GLU A 22 23.85 -31.96 29.24
C GLU A 22 24.10 -33.24 28.43
N GLU A 23 25.36 -33.46 28.07
CA GLU A 23 25.86 -34.72 27.51
C GLU A 23 26.15 -35.71 28.64
N ASP A 24 25.72 -36.97 28.48
CA ASP A 24 26.33 -38.09 29.17
C ASP A 24 26.60 -39.22 28.16
N PHE A 25 27.84 -39.70 28.16
CA PHE A 25 28.42 -40.62 27.19
C PHE A 25 28.97 -41.84 27.94
N ASN A 26 28.44 -43.03 27.67
CA ASN A 26 29.13 -44.34 27.68
C ASN A 26 28.08 -45.47 27.49
N LYS A 27 28.33 -46.60 26.82
CA LYS A 27 29.30 -47.06 25.82
C LYS A 27 28.80 -48.45 25.38
N GLU A 28 28.84 -48.72 24.07
CA GLU A 28 28.90 -50.02 23.36
C GLU A 28 28.06 -51.23 23.79
N SER A 29 27.21 -51.71 22.87
CA SER A 29 27.30 -53.08 22.34
C SER A 29 26.50 -53.21 21.04
N GLU A 30 27.14 -53.81 20.04
CA GLU A 30 26.64 -54.09 18.70
C GLU A 30 25.34 -54.92 18.72
N GLU A 31 24.36 -54.49 17.92
CA GLU A 31 23.44 -55.39 17.20
C GLU A 31 22.88 -54.59 16.02
N GLU A 32 23.30 -54.96 14.80
CA GLU A 32 22.69 -54.48 13.56
C GLU A 32 21.22 -54.88 13.54
N ASN A 33 20.32 -53.89 13.67
CA ASN A 33 18.94 -54.08 13.25
C ASN A 33 18.43 -52.82 12.54
N ILE A 34 17.94 -53.05 11.34
CA ILE A 34 17.65 -52.10 10.29
C ILE A 34 16.44 -51.27 10.70
N GLN A 35 16.67 -49.99 11.04
CA GLN A 35 15.58 -49.04 11.28
C GLN A 35 15.86 -47.66 10.65
N SER A 36 16.56 -47.66 9.51
CA SER A 36 16.94 -46.45 8.77
C SER A 36 15.95 -46.07 7.66
N GLU A 37 15.15 -47.01 7.14
CA GLU A 37 14.24 -46.75 6.00
C GLU A 37 13.06 -45.85 6.40
N ASP A 38 12.42 -46.10 7.54
CA ASP A 38 11.22 -45.37 7.98
C ASP A 38 11.48 -43.87 8.27
N SER A 39 12.70 -43.50 8.70
CA SER A 39 13.03 -42.10 8.91
C SER A 39 13.24 -41.35 7.60
N THR A 40 13.89 -41.99 6.63
CA THR A 40 14.25 -41.40 5.34
C THR A 40 13.00 -41.19 4.50
N ASP A 41 12.09 -42.17 4.50
CA ASP A 41 10.79 -42.09 3.84
C ASP A 41 9.92 -40.97 4.44
N LYS A 42 9.89 -40.83 5.77
CA LYS A 42 9.19 -39.71 6.44
C LYS A 42 9.75 -38.34 6.07
N TYR A 43 11.06 -38.21 5.89
CA TYR A 43 11.66 -36.96 5.40
C TYR A 43 11.33 -36.72 3.92
N LEU A 44 11.29 -37.77 3.11
CA LEU A 44 10.92 -37.71 1.70
C LEU A 44 9.47 -37.24 1.52
N ASP A 45 8.54 -37.78 2.32
CA ASP A 45 7.14 -37.39 2.35
C ASP A 45 6.97 -35.92 2.74
N LYS A 46 7.68 -35.47 3.79
CA LYS A 46 7.70 -34.06 4.19
C LYS A 46 8.23 -33.15 3.09
N ILE A 47 9.30 -33.53 2.40
CA ILE A 47 9.84 -32.76 1.28
C ILE A 47 8.82 -32.71 0.14
N GLN A 48 8.16 -33.82 -0.18
CA GLN A 48 7.15 -33.89 -1.22
C GLN A 48 5.95 -33.00 -0.91
N ASP A 49 5.46 -33.01 0.33
CA ASP A 49 4.35 -32.17 0.76
C ASP A 49 4.75 -30.68 0.77
N THR A 50 5.95 -30.37 1.25
CA THR A 50 6.49 -29.00 1.16
C THR A 50 6.60 -28.54 -0.30
N LEU A 51 7.01 -29.42 -1.22
CA LEU A 51 7.10 -29.11 -2.64
C LEU A 51 5.72 -28.87 -3.27
N LYS A 52 4.70 -29.64 -2.86
CA LYS A 52 3.31 -29.41 -3.28
C LYS A 52 2.80 -28.07 -2.76
N ASP A 53 3.07 -27.75 -1.49
CA ASP A 53 2.66 -26.48 -0.89
C ASP A 53 3.32 -25.30 -1.60
N ILE A 54 4.63 -25.38 -1.89
CA ILE A 54 5.36 -24.36 -2.66
C ILE A 54 4.76 -24.19 -4.05
N ASN A 55 4.45 -25.29 -4.76
CA ASN A 55 3.85 -25.21 -6.09
C ASN A 55 2.43 -24.66 -6.04
N SER A 56 1.64 -25.01 -5.02
CA SER A 56 0.30 -24.47 -4.82
C SER A 56 0.35 -22.95 -4.55
N ILE A 57 1.28 -22.50 -3.69
CA ILE A 57 1.53 -21.07 -3.46
C ILE A 57 1.94 -20.37 -4.76
N LYS A 58 2.85 -20.98 -5.54
CA LYS A 58 3.29 -20.43 -6.83
C LYS A 58 2.11 -20.30 -7.80
N ASP A 59 1.25 -21.31 -7.88
CA ASP A 59 0.12 -21.33 -8.80
C ASP A 59 -0.96 -20.31 -8.37
N GLU A 60 -1.21 -20.16 -7.07
CA GLU A 60 -2.10 -19.10 -6.55
C GLU A 60 -1.50 -17.69 -6.74
N LEU A 61 -0.18 -17.53 -6.59
CA LEU A 61 0.52 -16.28 -6.91
C LEU A 61 0.48 -15.96 -8.41
N CYS A 62 0.56 -16.97 -9.29
CA CYS A 62 0.42 -16.78 -10.73
C CYS A 62 -1.01 -16.46 -11.16
N LYS A 63 -2.03 -16.89 -10.40
CA LYS A 63 -3.45 -16.53 -10.64
C LYS A 63 -3.78 -15.12 -10.16
N LEU A 64 -3.00 -14.59 -9.24
CA LEU A 64 -3.13 -13.25 -8.73
C LEU A 64 -2.54 -12.26 -9.76
N PRO A 65 -3.33 -11.32 -10.33
CA PRO A 65 -2.81 -10.25 -11.19
C PRO A 65 -2.14 -9.18 -10.31
N LEU A 66 -1.21 -9.61 -9.45
CA LEU A 66 -0.50 -8.76 -8.54
C LEU A 66 0.71 -8.22 -9.31
N ASN A 67 0.50 -7.12 -10.01
CA ASN A 67 1.56 -6.16 -10.19
C ASN A 67 1.51 -5.18 -9.00
N PRO A 68 2.10 -5.54 -7.84
CA PRO A 68 2.03 -4.71 -6.64
C PRO A 68 2.67 -3.34 -6.88
N CYS A 69 3.71 -3.28 -7.72
CA CYS A 69 4.38 -2.04 -8.11
C CYS A 69 3.42 -1.12 -8.89
N GLU A 70 2.70 -1.64 -9.87
CA GLU A 70 1.69 -0.88 -10.62
C GLU A 70 0.51 -0.46 -9.74
N SER A 71 0.00 -1.37 -8.90
CA SER A 71 -1.06 -1.06 -7.94
C SER A 71 -0.67 0.07 -6.98
N GLN A 72 0.56 0.03 -6.46
CA GLN A 72 1.12 1.08 -5.62
C GLN A 72 1.30 2.40 -6.39
N TYR A 73 1.74 2.33 -7.65
CA TYR A 73 1.87 3.50 -8.51
C TYR A 73 0.52 4.14 -8.81
N ILE A 74 -0.51 3.37 -9.17
CA ILE A 74 -1.88 3.87 -9.38
C ILE A 74 -2.39 4.54 -8.10
N THR A 75 -2.29 3.84 -6.96
CA THR A 75 -2.83 4.30 -5.68
C THR A 75 -2.17 5.61 -5.23
N ASN A 76 -0.85 5.74 -5.39
CA ASN A 76 -0.11 6.88 -4.86
C ASN A 76 0.11 8.01 -5.88
N SER A 77 0.10 7.72 -7.18
CA SER A 77 0.49 8.67 -8.22
C SER A 77 -0.64 9.03 -9.19
N ILE A 78 -1.59 8.13 -9.44
CA ILE A 78 -2.70 8.37 -10.38
C ILE A 78 -3.94 8.84 -9.61
N ASN A 79 -4.38 8.07 -8.63
CA ASN A 79 -5.63 8.32 -7.92
C ASN A 79 -5.70 9.70 -7.26
N PRO A 80 -4.65 10.23 -6.60
CA PRO A 80 -4.72 11.57 -6.01
C PRO A 80 -4.95 12.66 -7.06
N LEU A 81 -4.24 12.61 -8.19
CA LEU A 81 -4.41 13.58 -9.27
C LEU A 81 -5.79 13.47 -9.92
N LEU A 82 -6.25 12.25 -10.17
CA LEU A 82 -7.59 12.01 -10.71
C LEU A 82 -8.68 12.53 -9.78
N ASN A 83 -8.56 12.29 -8.47
CA ASN A 83 -9.50 12.77 -7.47
C ASN A 83 -9.52 14.30 -7.38
N ILE A 84 -8.35 14.95 -7.40
CA ILE A 84 -8.27 16.42 -7.40
C ILE A 84 -8.91 16.99 -8.66
N LEU A 85 -8.56 16.44 -9.84
CA LEU A 85 -9.15 16.85 -11.11
C LEU A 85 -10.67 16.72 -11.10
N TYR A 86 -11.18 15.60 -10.59
CA TYR A 86 -12.62 15.38 -10.46
C TYR A 86 -13.28 16.41 -9.55
N LEU A 87 -12.71 16.65 -8.36
CA LEU A 87 -13.25 17.63 -7.41
C LEU A 87 -13.26 19.04 -7.99
N LEU A 88 -12.15 19.49 -8.60
CA LEU A 88 -12.06 20.82 -9.22
C LEU A 88 -13.06 20.98 -10.38
N SER A 89 -13.20 19.94 -11.21
CA SER A 89 -14.17 19.94 -12.33
C SER A 89 -15.60 20.05 -11.82
N GLN A 90 -15.94 19.32 -10.76
CA GLN A 90 -17.25 19.39 -10.12
C GLN A 90 -17.50 20.76 -9.48
N THR A 91 -16.51 21.33 -8.80
CA THR A 91 -16.59 22.67 -8.24
C THR A 91 -16.81 23.72 -9.33
N SER A 92 -16.02 23.69 -10.41
CA SER A 92 -16.15 24.59 -11.55
C SER A 92 -17.55 24.53 -12.17
N SER A 93 -18.05 23.31 -12.43
CA SER A 93 -19.40 23.08 -12.96
C SER A 93 -20.50 23.60 -12.03
N GLY A 94 -20.36 23.33 -10.73
CA GLY A 94 -21.28 23.81 -9.70
C GLY A 94 -21.34 25.34 -9.64
N LEU A 95 -20.18 26.00 -9.59
CA LEU A 95 -20.08 27.45 -9.61
C LEU A 95 -20.68 28.05 -10.88
N SER A 96 -20.41 27.45 -12.05
CA SER A 96 -20.97 27.91 -13.33
C SER A 96 -22.50 27.84 -13.32
N THR A 97 -23.07 26.77 -12.76
CA THR A 97 -24.52 26.60 -12.61
C THR A 97 -25.10 27.67 -11.68
N SER A 98 -24.45 27.93 -10.55
CA SER A 98 -24.86 28.98 -9.61
C SER A 98 -24.79 30.37 -10.24
N VAL A 99 -23.70 30.71 -10.93
CA VAL A 99 -23.54 31.97 -11.65
C VAL A 99 -24.66 32.18 -12.67
N ASN A 100 -24.98 31.15 -13.46
CA ASN A 100 -26.04 31.23 -14.46
C ASN A 100 -27.42 31.49 -13.82
N THR A 101 -27.70 30.81 -12.70
CA THR A 101 -28.96 30.98 -11.95
C THR A 101 -29.05 32.38 -11.35
N LEU A 102 -27.96 32.90 -10.78
CA LEU A 102 -27.93 34.22 -10.15
C LEU A 102 -28.02 35.35 -11.19
N THR A 103 -27.34 35.20 -12.33
CA THR A 103 -27.34 36.22 -13.40
C THR A 103 -28.71 36.37 -14.07
N THR A 104 -29.49 35.28 -14.09
CA THR A 104 -30.85 35.26 -14.68
C THR A 104 -31.95 35.63 -13.66
N SER A 105 -31.60 35.76 -12.38
CA SER A 105 -32.52 36.13 -11.32
C SER A 105 -32.95 37.60 -11.44
N SER A 106 -34.23 37.88 -11.21
CA SER A 106 -34.76 39.26 -11.13
C SER A 106 -34.39 39.98 -9.82
N ILE A 107 -33.89 39.23 -8.83
CA ILE A 107 -33.53 39.75 -7.50
C ILE A 107 -32.08 40.21 -7.45
N VAL A 108 -31.19 39.48 -8.13
CA VAL A 108 -29.74 39.74 -8.09
C VAL A 108 -29.36 40.58 -9.30
N HIS A 109 -28.65 41.69 -9.06
CA HIS A 109 -28.23 42.54 -10.16
C HIS A 109 -27.22 41.80 -11.07
N PRO A 110 -27.44 41.71 -12.39
CA PRO A 110 -26.57 40.93 -13.29
C PRO A 110 -25.11 41.38 -13.34
N LYS A 111 -24.82 42.64 -12.97
CA LYS A 111 -23.47 43.20 -12.87
C LYS A 111 -22.87 43.16 -11.47
N ASN A 112 -23.34 42.26 -10.61
CA ASN A 112 -22.76 42.08 -9.28
C ASN A 112 -21.28 41.67 -9.41
N SER A 113 -20.40 42.35 -8.67
CA SER A 113 -18.95 42.07 -8.66
C SER A 113 -18.63 40.64 -8.27
N ASP A 114 -19.37 40.05 -7.32
CA ASP A 114 -19.12 38.71 -6.81
C ASP A 114 -19.41 37.65 -7.88
N ILE A 115 -20.42 37.89 -8.73
CA ILE A 115 -20.70 37.03 -9.89
C ILE A 115 -19.52 37.08 -10.87
N LYS A 116 -19.01 38.28 -11.15
CA LYS A 116 -17.87 38.46 -12.05
C LYS A 116 -16.61 37.79 -11.50
N ASP A 117 -16.34 37.96 -10.21
CA ASP A 117 -15.18 37.35 -9.55
C ASP A 117 -15.30 35.82 -9.53
N THR A 118 -16.51 35.29 -9.34
CA THR A 118 -16.77 33.85 -9.45
C THR A 118 -16.54 33.33 -10.87
N ILE A 119 -16.91 34.08 -11.91
CA ILE A 119 -16.61 33.71 -13.31
C ILE A 119 -15.10 33.65 -13.54
N HIS A 120 -14.33 34.62 -13.04
CA HIS A 120 -12.88 34.59 -13.12
C HIS A 120 -12.27 33.40 -12.37
N LEU A 121 -12.81 33.07 -11.19
CA LEU A 121 -12.40 31.89 -10.43
C LEU A 121 -12.66 30.59 -11.20
N ILE A 122 -13.82 30.46 -11.85
CA ILE A 122 -14.15 29.30 -12.70
C ILE A 122 -13.08 29.09 -13.78
N TYR A 123 -12.69 30.16 -14.49
CA TYR A 123 -11.64 30.07 -15.50
C TYR A 123 -10.31 29.62 -14.89
N LYS A 124 -9.92 30.19 -13.75
CA LYS A 124 -8.69 29.77 -13.06
C LYS A 124 -8.72 28.30 -12.66
N ILE A 125 -9.85 27.80 -12.14
CA ILE A 125 -10.01 26.38 -11.80
C ILE A 125 -9.89 25.52 -13.06
N ASN A 126 -10.45 25.95 -14.19
CA ASN A 126 -10.35 25.21 -15.46
C ASN A 126 -8.91 25.15 -15.98
N ASP A 127 -8.14 26.23 -15.83
CA ASP A 127 -6.71 26.26 -16.16
C ASP A 127 -5.94 25.27 -15.27
N GLU A 128 -6.19 25.26 -13.96
CA GLU A 128 -5.59 24.29 -13.02
C GLU A 128 -5.98 22.84 -13.35
N CYS A 129 -7.23 22.60 -13.79
CA CYS A 129 -7.66 21.29 -14.27
C CYS A 129 -6.87 20.84 -15.51
N ALA A 130 -6.56 21.75 -16.44
CA ALA A 130 -5.76 21.44 -17.62
C ALA A 130 -4.33 21.02 -17.25
N ASP A 131 -3.70 21.75 -16.34
CA ASP A 131 -2.36 21.41 -15.83
C ASP A 131 -2.33 20.03 -15.17
N ILE A 132 -3.33 19.72 -14.34
CA ILE A 132 -3.44 18.40 -13.68
C ILE A 132 -3.69 17.30 -14.71
N TYR A 133 -4.56 17.55 -15.70
CA TYR A 133 -4.85 16.60 -16.75
C TYR A 133 -3.59 16.25 -17.56
N ASP A 134 -2.76 17.23 -17.90
CA ASP A 134 -1.51 17.00 -18.64
C ASP A 134 -0.53 16.13 -17.86
N VAL A 135 -0.41 16.34 -16.55
CA VAL A 135 0.42 15.48 -15.69
C VAL A 135 -0.16 14.07 -15.59
N LEU A 136 -1.47 13.96 -15.38
CA LEU A 136 -2.17 12.68 -15.27
C LEU A 136 -2.02 11.86 -16.56
N LYS A 137 -2.20 12.50 -17.72
CA LYS A 137 -2.02 11.89 -19.04
C LYS A 137 -0.64 11.26 -19.18
N LYS A 138 0.43 12.02 -18.91
CA LYS A 138 1.81 11.51 -18.97
C LYS A 138 2.03 10.32 -18.03
N ARG A 139 1.44 10.35 -16.84
CA ARG A 139 1.57 9.25 -15.86
C ARG A 139 0.83 7.99 -16.29
N LEU A 140 -0.29 8.13 -17.00
CA LEU A 140 -1.04 7.02 -17.57
C LEU A 140 -0.33 6.43 -18.79
N GLU A 141 0.28 7.26 -19.64
CA GLU A 141 1.10 6.80 -20.79
C GLU A 141 2.23 5.86 -20.32
N ILE A 142 2.95 6.21 -19.24
CA ILE A 142 3.98 5.33 -18.64
C ILE A 142 3.41 3.97 -18.23
N LEU A 143 2.18 3.92 -17.73
CA LEU A 143 1.56 2.68 -17.29
C LEU A 143 1.18 1.81 -18.49
N LEU A 144 0.65 2.42 -19.55
CA LEU A 144 0.25 1.75 -20.78
C LEU A 144 1.44 1.24 -21.60
N ASP A 145 2.58 1.95 -21.58
CA ASP A 145 3.81 1.53 -22.26
C ASP A 145 4.54 0.38 -21.56
N ASN A 146 4.19 0.08 -20.29
CA ASN A 146 4.74 -1.04 -19.51
C ASN A 146 3.87 -2.32 -19.56
N CYS A 147 2.83 -2.34 -20.41
CA CYS A 147 1.98 -3.51 -20.68
C CYS A 147 2.36 -4.23 -21.98
#